data_AF-A0A3M4A7R8-F1
#
_entry.id   AF-A0A3M4A7R8-F1
#
_cell.length_a   1.000
_cell.length_b   1.000
_cell.length_c   1.000
_cell.angle_alpha   90.00
_cell.angle_beta   90.00
_cell.angle_gamma   90.00
#
_symmetry.space_group_name_H-M   'P 1'
#
loop_
_entity.id
_entity.type
_entity.pdbx_description
1 polymer ?
#
loop_
_entity_poly.entity_id
_entity_poly.type
_entity_poly.pdbx_seq_one_letter_code
_entity_poly.pdbx_strand_id
1 'polypeptide(L)'
;MTAISTSAPVVPGRLEQMSTRIAFFIAGFGIAAWAPLVPYAKARAELSEGTLGLLLLCLGVGSIIAMPAAGALASRFGCRRVLSAGTIMICLALPVLATVSSIPLLMAGLFLFGAGLGTVDSTVNLQAVIVERASGKTMMSGFHGLFSLGGIIGAGGVSGLLGLG
;
A
#
# COMPACT_ATOMS: atom_id res chain seq x y z
N MET A 1 -47.61 6.96 7.31
CA MET A 1 -46.60 6.57 6.29
C MET A 1 -45.57 7.68 6.22
N THR A 2 -44.46 7.54 6.95
CA THR A 2 -43.40 8.55 7.01
C THR A 2 -42.41 8.24 5.89
N ALA A 3 -42.35 9.09 4.87
CA ALA A 3 -41.41 8.92 3.76
C ALA A 3 -39.97 9.09 4.28
N ILE A 4 -39.19 8.02 4.21
CA ILE A 4 -37.74 8.06 4.47
C ILE A 4 -37.15 8.91 3.35
N SER A 5 -36.73 10.14 3.67
CA SER A 5 -35.97 10.98 2.76
C SER A 5 -34.66 10.28 2.45
N THR A 6 -34.57 9.64 1.28
CA THR A 6 -33.30 9.14 0.76
C THR A 6 -32.45 10.36 0.41
N SER A 7 -31.41 10.63 1.21
CA SER A 7 -30.41 11.64 0.88
C SER A 7 -29.95 11.42 -0.57
N ALA A 8 -29.96 12.46 -1.38
CA ALA A 8 -29.48 12.38 -2.77
C ALA A 8 -28.08 11.72 -2.80
N PRO A 9 -27.82 10.80 -3.75
CA PRO A 9 -26.52 10.15 -3.84
C PRO A 9 -25.42 11.22 -3.98
N VAL A 10 -24.45 11.19 -3.07
CA VAL A 10 -23.31 12.11 -3.09
C VAL A 10 -22.50 11.82 -4.35
N VAL A 11 -22.61 12.67 -5.37
CA VAL A 11 -21.78 12.57 -6.56
C VAL A 11 -20.36 12.98 -6.17
N PRO A 12 -19.35 12.11 -6.29
CA PRO A 12 -18.00 12.42 -5.89
C PRO A 12 -17.46 13.51 -6.80
N GLY A 13 -17.03 14.60 -6.17
CA GLY A 13 -16.41 15.72 -6.85
C GLY A 13 -15.06 15.35 -7.47
N ARG A 14 -14.47 16.35 -8.13
CA ARG A 14 -13.14 16.22 -8.75
C ARG A 14 -12.07 15.83 -7.73
N LEU A 15 -12.21 16.28 -6.49
CA LEU A 15 -11.24 16.06 -5.42
C LEU A 15 -11.21 14.61 -4.95
N GLU A 16 -12.37 13.95 -4.81
CA GLU A 16 -12.48 12.55 -4.40
C GLU A 16 -11.92 11.59 -5.46
N GLN A 17 -12.11 11.93 -6.74
CA GLN A 17 -11.51 11.19 -7.84
C GLN A 17 -9.99 11.37 -7.87
N MET A 18 -9.50 12.60 -7.67
CA MET A 18 -8.07 12.88 -7.59
C MET A 18 -7.41 12.23 -6.37
N SER A 19 -8.04 12.27 -5.20
CA SER A 19 -7.51 11.63 -3.99
C SER A 19 -7.39 10.13 -4.16
N THR A 20 -8.35 9.51 -4.85
CA THR A 20 -8.31 8.07 -5.16
C THR A 20 -7.15 7.76 -6.11
N ARG A 21 -6.97 8.54 -7.19
CA ARG A 21 -5.82 8.40 -8.10
C ARG A 21 -4.47 8.52 -7.38
N ILE A 22 -4.34 9.51 -6.51
CA ILE A 22 -3.13 9.71 -5.69
C ILE A 22 -2.92 8.53 -4.74
N ALA A 23 -3.98 8.00 -4.14
CA ALA A 23 -3.87 6.83 -3.27
C ALA A 23 -3.41 5.58 -4.03
N PHE A 24 -3.88 5.35 -5.26
CA PHE A 24 -3.37 4.25 -6.12
C PHE A 24 -1.89 4.46 -6.47
N PHE A 25 -1.49 5.70 -6.78
CA PHE A 25 -0.08 6.04 -7.00
C PHE A 25 0.79 5.71 -5.78
N ILE A 26 0.35 6.11 -4.57
CA ILE A 26 1.05 5.81 -3.32
C ILE A 26 1.13 4.30 -3.07
N ALA A 27 0.05 3.56 -3.33
CA ALA A 27 0.03 2.11 -3.20
C ALA A 27 1.07 1.44 -4.11
N GLY A 28 1.08 1.81 -5.40
CA GLY A 28 2.05 1.29 -6.36
C GLY A 28 3.49 1.66 -6.02
N PHE A 29 3.72 2.92 -5.62
CA PHE A 29 5.03 3.38 -5.17
C PHE A 29 5.54 2.60 -3.95
N GLY A 30 4.70 2.47 -2.93
CA GLY A 30 5.03 1.78 -1.69
C GLY A 30 5.39 0.31 -1.92
N ILE A 31 4.64 -0.39 -2.78
CA ILE A 31 4.93 -1.79 -3.15
C ILE A 31 6.27 -1.89 -3.88
N ALA A 32 6.51 -1.00 -4.84
CA ALA A 32 7.71 -1.06 -5.67
C ALA A 32 8.98 -0.58 -4.95
N ALA A 33 8.86 0.22 -3.90
CA ALA A 33 10.00 0.78 -3.16
C ALA A 33 10.90 -0.30 -2.51
N TRP A 34 10.34 -1.46 -2.16
CA TRP A 34 11.12 -2.54 -1.54
C TRP A 34 11.98 -3.33 -2.53
N ALA A 35 11.53 -3.53 -3.77
CA ALA A 35 12.20 -4.43 -4.71
C ALA A 35 13.69 -4.07 -4.96
N PRO A 36 14.07 -2.78 -5.16
CA PRO A 36 15.48 -2.40 -5.31
C PRO A 36 16.33 -2.60 -4.05
N LEU A 37 15.72 -2.65 -2.86
CA LEU A 37 16.43 -2.83 -1.59
C LEU A 37 16.78 -4.29 -1.32
N VAL A 38 16.12 -5.26 -1.96
CA VAL A 38 16.30 -6.69 -1.71
C VAL A 38 17.76 -7.15 -1.88
N PRO A 39 18.49 -6.82 -2.98
CA PRO A 39 19.87 -7.25 -3.13
C PRO A 39 20.80 -6.66 -2.07
N TYR A 40 20.56 -5.41 -1.67
CA TYR A 40 21.34 -4.72 -0.63
C TYR A 40 21.10 -5.32 0.75
N ALA A 41 19.83 -5.60 1.09
CA ALA A 41 19.49 -6.28 2.34
C ALA A 41 20.09 -7.70 2.40
N LYS A 42 20.06 -8.44 1.28
CA LYS A 42 20.68 -9.75 1.14
C LYS A 42 22.18 -9.72 1.38
N ALA A 43 22.89 -8.79 0.72
CA ALA A 43 24.33 -8.63 0.90
C ALA A 43 24.68 -8.19 2.33
N ARG A 44 23.96 -7.19 2.87
CA ARG A 44 24.25 -6.61 4.20
C ARG A 44 24.01 -7.58 5.35
N ALA A 45 22.99 -8.42 5.27
CA ALA A 45 22.64 -9.38 6.31
C ALA A 45 23.13 -10.81 5.98
N GLU A 46 23.96 -10.97 4.93
CA GLU A 46 24.52 -12.24 4.46
C GLU A 46 23.45 -13.34 4.32
N LEU A 47 22.30 -12.97 3.75
CA LEU A 47 21.13 -13.84 3.70
C LEU A 47 21.32 -14.99 2.71
N SER A 48 21.09 -16.22 3.18
CA SER A 48 20.86 -17.36 2.31
C SER A 48 19.57 -17.21 1.50
N GLU A 49 19.43 -17.94 0.39
CA GLU A 49 18.17 -17.95 -0.38
C GLU A 49 16.98 -18.43 0.46
N GLY A 50 17.18 -19.41 1.33
CA GLY A 50 16.14 -19.92 2.22
C GLY A 50 15.67 -18.87 3.23
N THR A 51 16.61 -18.12 3.81
CA THR A 51 16.30 -17.01 4.74
C THR A 51 15.58 -15.88 4.03
N LEU A 52 15.99 -15.53 2.80
CA LEU A 52 15.29 -14.54 1.99
C LEU A 52 13.85 -15.00 1.68
N GLY A 53 13.65 -16.28 1.36
CA GLY A 53 12.32 -16.86 1.19
C GLY A 53 11.44 -16.72 2.42
N LEU A 54 11.98 -17.00 3.61
CA LEU A 54 11.27 -16.83 4.89
C LEU A 54 10.91 -15.35 5.16
N LEU A 55 11.82 -14.44 4.84
CA LEU A 55 11.59 -13.00 4.94
C LEU A 55 10.45 -12.52 4.03
N LEU A 56 10.42 -12.99 2.78
CA LEU A 56 9.32 -12.71 1.85
C LEU A 56 8.01 -13.37 2.31
N LEU A 57 8.06 -14.53 2.96
CA LEU A 57 6.90 -15.14 3.60
C LEU A 57 6.34 -14.24 4.72
N CYS A 58 7.19 -13.65 5.57
CA CYS A 58 6.75 -12.70 6.59
C CYS A 58 6.01 -11.49 5.98
N LEU A 59 6.51 -10.96 4.86
CA LEU A 59 5.81 -9.91 4.10
C LEU A 59 4.42 -10.38 3.65
N GLY A 60 4.35 -11.54 3.00
CA GLY A 60 3.08 -12.10 2.52
C GLY A 60 2.06 -12.34 3.64
N VAL A 61 2.50 -12.95 4.75
CA VAL A 61 1.66 -13.22 5.92
C VAL A 61 1.14 -11.92 6.54
N GLY A 62 2.00 -10.92 6.73
CA GLY A 62 1.59 -9.61 7.24
C GLY A 62 0.51 -8.97 6.37
N SER A 63 0.68 -9.02 5.04
CA SER A 63 -0.30 -8.52 4.09
C SER A 63 -1.64 -9.25 4.21
N ILE A 64 -1.64 -10.59 4.09
CA ILE A 64 -2.86 -11.40 4.12
C ILE A 64 -3.65 -11.19 5.41
N ILE A 65 -2.98 -11.09 6.57
CA ILE A 65 -3.65 -10.83 7.85
C ILE A 65 -4.27 -9.43 7.89
N ALA A 66 -3.59 -8.44 7.32
CA ALA A 66 -4.03 -7.06 7.34
C ALA A 66 -5.21 -6.79 6.39
N MET A 67 -5.33 -7.49 5.26
CA MET A 67 -6.36 -7.21 4.24
C MET A 67 -7.80 -7.27 4.78
N PRO A 68 -8.25 -8.33 5.50
CA PRO A 68 -9.59 -8.37 6.08
C PRO A 68 -9.80 -7.30 7.15
N ALA A 69 -8.80 -7.08 8.00
CA ALA A 69 -8.84 -6.07 9.06
C ALA A 69 -8.97 -4.66 8.46
N ALA A 70 -8.25 -4.37 7.39
CA ALA A 70 -8.30 -3.09 6.68
C ALA A 70 -9.70 -2.80 6.15
N GLY A 71 -10.38 -3.79 5.55
CA GLY A 71 -11.76 -3.62 5.09
C GLY A 71 -12.75 -3.31 6.22
N ALA A 72 -12.65 -4.03 7.34
CA ALA A 72 -13.47 -3.79 8.52
C ALA A 72 -13.18 -2.43 9.19
N LEU A 73 -11.91 -2.03 9.26
CA LEU A 73 -11.51 -0.73 9.78
C LEU A 73 -11.94 0.41 8.85
N ALA A 74 -11.87 0.21 7.54
CA ALA A 74 -12.25 1.22 6.55
C ALA A 74 -13.75 1.50 6.57
N SER A 75 -14.59 0.47 6.73
CA SER A 75 -16.03 0.63 6.88
C SER A 75 -16.41 1.34 8.18
N ARG A 76 -15.66 1.12 9.27
CA ARG A 76 -15.93 1.74 10.59
C ARG A 76 -15.36 3.15 10.75
N PHE A 77 -14.13 3.38 10.28
CA PHE A 77 -13.37 4.62 10.54
C PHE A 77 -13.15 5.49 9.31
N GLY A 78 -13.52 5.00 8.13
CA GLY A 78 -13.35 5.65 6.83
C GLY A 78 -12.00 5.33 6.17
N CYS A 79 -12.01 5.23 4.84
CA CYS A 79 -10.84 4.86 4.03
C CYS A 79 -9.64 5.79 4.24
N ARG A 80 -9.86 7.11 4.43
CA ARG A 80 -8.78 8.09 4.60
C ARG A 80 -7.87 7.76 5.78
N ARG A 81 -8.45 7.42 6.94
CA ARG A 81 -7.67 7.14 8.16
C ARG A 81 -6.88 5.84 8.01
N VAL A 82 -7.53 4.81 7.46
CA VAL A 82 -6.92 3.48 7.29
C VAL A 82 -5.82 3.51 6.23
N LEU A 83 -6.02 4.21 5.11
CA LEU A 83 -4.97 4.47 4.11
C LEU A 83 -3.78 5.17 4.74
N SER A 84 -4.02 6.26 5.48
CA SER A 84 -2.93 7.02 6.12
C SER A 84 -2.14 6.17 7.10
N ALA A 85 -2.82 5.35 7.92
CA ALA A 85 -2.18 4.44 8.86
C ALA A 85 -1.31 3.39 8.14
N GLY A 86 -1.83 2.75 7.08
CA GLY A 86 -1.07 1.79 6.28
C GLY A 86 0.14 2.43 5.59
N THR A 87 -0.02 3.64 5.04
CA THR A 87 1.09 4.39 4.44
C THR A 87 2.16 4.74 5.48
N ILE A 88 1.77 5.16 6.68
CA ILE A 88 2.73 5.43 7.77
C ILE A 88 3.50 4.15 8.13
N MET A 89 2.83 3.00 8.21
CA MET A 89 3.50 1.71 8.47
C MET A 89 4.56 1.39 7.40
N ILE A 90 4.22 1.59 6.12
CA ILE A 90 5.16 1.42 4.99
C ILE A 90 6.37 2.36 5.17
N CYS A 91 6.12 3.65 5.39
CA CYS A 91 7.17 4.66 5.55
C CYS A 91 8.09 4.38 6.74
N LEU A 92 7.56 3.87 7.85
CA LEU A 92 8.35 3.53 9.04
C LEU A 92 9.14 2.24 8.87
N ALA A 93 8.62 1.27 8.11
CA ALA A 93 9.32 0.02 7.86
C ALA A 93 10.49 0.18 6.86
N LEU A 94 10.36 1.05 5.85
CA LEU A 94 11.40 1.23 4.83
C LEU A 94 12.80 1.56 5.38
N PRO A 95 13.00 2.50 6.33
CA PRO A 95 14.31 2.74 6.94
C PRO A 95 14.89 1.52 7.66
N VAL A 96 14.04 0.75 8.36
CA VAL A 96 14.45 -0.49 9.04
C VAL A 96 14.97 -1.49 8.01
N LEU A 97 14.20 -1.71 6.94
CA LEU A 97 14.57 -2.60 5.84
C LEU A 97 15.80 -2.13 5.08
N ALA A 98 16.03 -0.81 5.00
CA ALA A 98 17.15 -0.22 4.29
C ALA A 98 18.45 -0.20 5.10
N THR A 99 18.43 -0.37 6.43
CA THR A 99 19.63 -0.15 7.27
C THR A 99 20.01 -1.33 8.17
N VAL A 100 19.07 -2.18 8.56
CA VAL A 100 19.31 -3.22 9.56
C VAL A 100 19.89 -4.49 8.94
N SER A 101 20.79 -5.18 9.67
CA SER A 101 21.35 -6.50 9.31
C SER A 101 20.79 -7.66 10.12
N SER A 102 20.09 -7.38 11.24
CA SER A 102 19.53 -8.40 12.13
C SER A 102 18.33 -9.10 11.48
N ILE A 103 18.43 -10.43 11.29
CA ILE A 103 17.38 -11.24 10.66
C ILE A 103 16.03 -11.10 11.39
N PRO A 104 15.92 -11.22 12.73
CA PRO A 104 14.65 -11.03 13.43
C PRO A 104 14.02 -9.64 13.20
N LEU A 105 14.84 -8.58 13.14
CA LEU A 105 14.35 -7.24 12.85
C LEU A 105 13.91 -7.08 11.40
N LEU A 106 14.59 -7.72 10.45
CA LEU A 106 14.16 -7.77 9.06
C LEU A 106 12.84 -8.54 8.90
N MET A 107 12.65 -9.64 9.63
CA MET A 107 11.37 -10.39 9.65
C MET A 107 10.23 -9.54 10.20
N ALA A 108 10.43 -8.88 11.34
CA ALA A 108 9.44 -7.98 11.92
C ALA A 108 9.16 -6.78 11.00
N GLY A 109 10.20 -6.19 10.41
CA GLY A 109 10.10 -5.09 9.47
C GLY A 109 9.31 -5.47 8.22
N LEU A 110 9.57 -6.64 7.63
CA LEU A 110 8.85 -7.12 6.45
C LEU A 110 7.41 -7.51 6.77
N PHE A 111 7.15 -8.08 7.95
CA PHE A 111 5.79 -8.33 8.40
C PHE A 111 5.00 -7.01 8.52
N LEU A 112 5.57 -5.99 9.16
CA LEU A 112 4.93 -4.67 9.31
C LEU A 112 4.78 -3.95 7.96
N PHE A 113 5.79 -4.03 7.10
CA PHE A 113 5.74 -3.51 5.74
C PHE A 113 4.62 -4.18 4.95
N GLY A 114 4.57 -5.51 4.95
CA GLY A 114 3.52 -6.31 4.33
C GLY A 114 2.13 -5.96 4.86
N ALA A 115 1.96 -5.83 6.17
CA ALA A 115 0.72 -5.39 6.77
C ALA A 115 0.30 -3.99 6.32
N GLY A 116 1.26 -3.06 6.19
CA GLY A 116 1.03 -1.74 5.61
C GLY A 116 0.57 -1.81 4.15
N LEU A 117 1.24 -2.62 3.32
CA LEU A 117 0.86 -2.83 1.92
C LEU A 117 -0.52 -3.44 1.78
N GLY A 118 -0.83 -4.52 2.50
CA GLY A 118 -2.14 -5.17 2.47
C GLY A 118 -3.24 -4.22 2.93
N THR A 119 -2.96 -3.38 3.92
CA THR A 119 -3.88 -2.33 4.39
C THR A 119 -4.15 -1.28 3.32
N VAL A 120 -3.09 -0.72 2.73
CA VAL A 120 -3.21 0.33 1.70
C VAL A 120 -3.92 -0.21 0.47
N ASP A 121 -3.50 -1.37 -0.04
CA ASP A 121 -4.04 -1.97 -1.26
C ASP A 121 -5.52 -2.34 -1.10
N SER A 122 -5.90 -2.98 0.00
CA SER A 122 -7.32 -3.31 0.24
C SER A 122 -8.18 -2.06 0.39
N THR A 123 -7.68 -1.08 1.15
CA THR A 123 -8.46 0.14 1.43
C THR A 123 -8.59 1.03 0.19
N VAL A 124 -7.56 1.10 -0.66
CA VAL A 124 -7.61 1.91 -1.87
C VAL A 124 -8.59 1.33 -2.87
N ASN A 125 -8.65 -0.01 -3.00
CA ASN A 125 -9.64 -0.69 -3.83
C ASN A 125 -11.07 -0.44 -3.33
N LEU A 126 -11.30 -0.45 -2.00
CA LEU A 126 -12.60 -0.08 -1.43
C LEU A 126 -12.97 1.38 -1.74
N GLN A 127 -12.05 2.32 -1.55
CA GLN A 127 -12.24 3.72 -1.90
C GLN A 127 -12.55 3.89 -3.40
N ALA A 128 -11.88 3.13 -4.26
CA ALA A 128 -12.10 3.12 -5.70
C ALA A 128 -13.54 2.75 -6.05
N VAL A 129 -14.04 1.65 -5.48
CA VAL A 129 -15.41 1.16 -5.71
C VAL A 129 -16.43 2.17 -5.22
N ILE A 130 -16.20 2.82 -4.07
CA ILE A 130 -17.09 3.86 -3.54
C ILE A 130 -17.18 5.04 -4.52
N VAL A 131 -16.03 5.55 -4.98
CA VAL A 131 -15.96 6.69 -5.91
C VAL A 131 -16.52 6.32 -7.28
N GLU A 132 -16.21 5.13 -7.79
CA GLU A 132 -16.70 4.64 -9.07
C GLU A 132 -18.23 4.55 -9.08
N ARG A 133 -18.82 3.86 -8.09
CA ARG A 133 -20.28 3.70 -7.97
C ARG A 133 -20.99 5.04 -7.83
N ALA A 134 -20.46 5.92 -6.99
CA ALA A 134 -21.08 7.21 -6.73
C ALA A 134 -20.97 8.16 -7.95
N SER A 135 -19.98 7.96 -8.83
CA SER A 135 -19.83 8.75 -10.06
C SER A 135 -20.67 8.27 -11.25
N GLY A 136 -21.15 7.02 -11.23
CA GLY A 136 -21.80 6.36 -12.36
C GLY A 136 -20.89 6.08 -13.57
N LYS A 137 -19.57 6.22 -13.44
CA LYS A 137 -18.58 6.03 -14.52
C LYS A 137 -17.63 4.90 -14.16
N THR A 138 -17.19 4.12 -15.15
CA THR A 138 -16.09 3.16 -14.98
C THR A 138 -14.76 3.91 -14.90
N MET A 139 -14.03 3.76 -13.80
CA MET A 139 -12.78 4.49 -13.51
C MET A 139 -11.63 3.59 -13.03
N MET A 140 -11.91 2.33 -12.67
CA MET A 140 -10.95 1.40 -12.09
C MET A 140 -9.66 1.24 -12.92
N SER A 141 -9.80 1.16 -14.26
CA SER A 141 -8.64 1.09 -15.16
C SER A 141 -7.73 2.32 -15.05
N GLY A 142 -8.30 3.53 -14.96
CA GLY A 142 -7.55 4.76 -14.78
C GLY A 142 -6.86 4.84 -13.41
N PHE A 143 -7.49 4.30 -12.37
CA PHE A 143 -6.87 4.19 -11.04
C PHE A 143 -5.66 3.24 -11.06
N HIS A 144 -5.81 2.04 -11.63
CA HIS A 144 -4.68 1.11 -11.78
C HIS A 144 -3.58 1.64 -12.71
N GLY A 145 -3.91 2.50 -13.68
CA GLY A 145 -2.90 3.21 -14.48
C GLY A 145 -1.95 4.04 -13.60
N LEU A 146 -2.49 4.72 -12.58
CA LEU A 146 -1.68 5.48 -11.61
C LEU A 146 -0.91 4.57 -10.64
N PHE A 147 -1.45 3.41 -10.30
CA PHE A 147 -0.71 2.39 -9.53
C PHE A 147 0.52 1.92 -10.28
N SER A 148 0.39 1.58 -11.56
CA SER A 148 1.52 1.17 -12.39
C SER A 148 2.56 2.30 -12.53
N LEU A 149 2.10 3.54 -12.73
CA LEU A 149 2.99 4.71 -12.75
C LEU A 149 3.73 4.88 -11.42
N GLY A 150 3.02 4.73 -10.30
CA GLY A 150 3.60 4.71 -8.97
C GLY A 150 4.65 3.61 -8.81
N GLY A 151 4.38 2.41 -9.33
CA GLY A 151 5.33 1.31 -9.31
C GLY A 151 6.61 1.60 -10.09
N ILE A 152 6.49 2.17 -11.30
CA ILE A 152 7.64 2.58 -12.12
C ILE A 152 8.47 3.65 -11.39
N ILE A 153 7.81 4.69 -10.88
CA ILE A 153 8.49 5.79 -10.18
C ILE A 153 9.07 5.33 -8.84
N GLY A 154 8.41 4.42 -8.13
CA GLY A 154 8.89 3.84 -6.87
C GLY A 154 10.14 3.01 -7.08
N ALA A 155 10.11 2.03 -7.98
CA ALA A 155 11.28 1.21 -8.29
C ALA A 155 12.41 2.05 -8.87
N GLY A 156 12.13 2.91 -9.86
CA GLY A 156 13.12 3.76 -10.51
C GLY A 156 13.71 4.81 -9.57
N GLY A 157 12.88 5.44 -8.74
CA GLY A 157 13.30 6.44 -7.77
C GLY A 157 14.18 5.86 -6.67
N VAL A 158 13.79 4.73 -6.07
CA VAL A 158 14.63 4.07 -5.05
C VAL A 158 15.93 3.55 -5.67
N SER A 159 15.88 2.96 -6.87
CA SER A 159 17.09 2.52 -7.58
C SER A 159 18.02 3.70 -7.90
N GLY A 160 17.45 4.84 -8.32
CA GLY A 160 18.20 6.07 -8.58
C GLY A 160 18.87 6.62 -7.33
N LEU A 161 18.16 6.65 -6.19
CA LEU A 161 18.73 7.05 -4.90
C LEU A 161 19.89 6.13 -4.48
N LEU A 162 19.72 4.81 -4.59
CA LEU A 162 20.78 3.84 -4.28
C LEU A 162 21.99 3.98 -5.22
N GLY A 163 21.77 4.41 -6.45
CA GLY A 163 22.84 4.66 -7.43
C GLY A 163 23.66 5.93 -7.19
N LEU A 164 23.18 6.85 -6.34
CA LEU A 164 23.88 8.09 -6.01
C LEU A 164 24.90 7.94 -4.86
N GLY A 165 24.91 6.80 -4.16
CA GLY A 165 25.75 6.53 -2.99
C GLY A 165 25.02 6.75 -1.66
#